data_AF-G4NWU8-F1
#
_entry.id   AF-G4NWU8-F1
#
_cell.length_a   1.000
_cell.length_b   1.000
_cell.length_c   1.000
_cell.angle_alpha   90.00
_cell.angle_beta   90.00
_cell.angle_gamma   90.00
#
_symmetry.space_group_name_H-M   'P 1'
#
loop_
_entity.id
_entity.type
_entity.pdbx_description
1 polymer ?
#
loop_
_entity_poly.entity_id
_entity_poly.type
_entity_poly.pdbx_seq_one_letter_code
_entity_poly.pdbx_strand_id
1 'polypeptide(L)'
;MDETLKQYMMLFKEMNNAINGPDYPGKEKDIQYQKEQIEAYEKQLQQGFSTDYDYDVFADSVIKCAYGDMTLEDLEAVYYGLTTPFF
;
A
#
# COMPACT_ATOMS: atom_id res chain seq x y z
N MET A 1 -13.78 4.54 4.36
CA MET A 1 -12.84 3.97 3.38
C MET A 1 -12.29 5.07 2.52
N ASP A 2 -11.10 5.56 2.86
CA ASP A 2 -10.29 6.41 2.00
C ASP A 2 -10.11 5.73 0.62
N GLU A 3 -10.56 6.41 -0.44
CA GLU A 3 -10.55 5.84 -1.78
C GLU A 3 -9.13 5.66 -2.31
N THR A 4 -8.20 6.53 -1.92
CA THR A 4 -6.77 6.45 -2.25
C THR A 4 -6.14 5.23 -1.62
N LEU A 5 -6.36 5.01 -0.33
CA LEU A 5 -5.83 3.83 0.39
C LEU A 5 -6.38 2.52 -0.19
N LYS A 6 -7.66 2.51 -0.57
CA LYS A 6 -8.29 1.34 -1.19
C LYS A 6 -7.67 1.02 -2.56
N GLN A 7 -7.49 2.02 -3.41
CA GLN A 7 -6.87 1.84 -4.74
C GLN A 7 -5.42 1.40 -4.62
N TYR A 8 -4.65 2.01 -3.70
CA TYR A 8 -3.30 1.59 -3.38
C TYR A 8 -3.22 0.11 -2.99
N MET A 9 -4.09 -0.34 -2.08
CA MET A 9 -4.09 -1.73 -1.63
C MET A 9 -4.49 -2.73 -2.70
N MET A 10 -5.41 -2.38 -3.60
CA MET A 10 -5.75 -3.25 -4.73
C MET A 10 -4.54 -3.45 -5.64
N LEU A 11 -3.86 -2.36 -6.03
CA LEU A 11 -2.68 -2.40 -6.89
C LEU A 11 -1.52 -3.15 -6.22
N PHE A 12 -1.26 -2.89 -4.93
CA PHE A 12 -0.21 -3.57 -4.19
C PHE A 12 -0.47 -5.08 -4.12
N LYS A 13 -1.72 -5.49 -3.90
CA LYS A 13 -2.11 -6.91 -3.88
C LYS A 13 -1.95 -7.55 -5.26
N GLU A 14 -2.36 -6.88 -6.33
CA GLU A 14 -2.15 -7.35 -7.70
C GLU A 14 -0.67 -7.52 -8.02
N MET A 15 0.17 -6.55 -7.65
CA MET A 15 1.62 -6.61 -7.82
C MET A 15 2.24 -7.74 -7.00
N ASN A 16 1.86 -7.87 -5.72
CA ASN A 16 2.36 -8.94 -4.86
C ASN A 16 1.99 -10.34 -5.42
N ASN A 17 0.78 -10.48 -5.96
CA ASN A 17 0.34 -11.71 -6.63
C ASN A 17 1.10 -11.94 -7.94
N ALA A 18 1.36 -10.91 -8.73
CA ALA A 18 2.14 -11.01 -9.96
C ALA A 18 3.58 -11.46 -9.64
N ILE A 19 4.23 -10.84 -8.65
CA ILE A 19 5.60 -11.17 -8.22
C ILE A 19 5.68 -12.63 -7.75
N ASN A 20 4.80 -13.04 -6.83
CA ASN A 20 4.81 -14.37 -6.20
C ASN A 20 4.15 -15.46 -7.06
N GLY A 21 3.42 -15.08 -8.11
CA GLY A 21 2.74 -15.99 -9.03
C GLY A 21 3.68 -16.62 -10.07
N PRO A 22 3.15 -17.56 -10.89
CA PRO A 22 3.91 -18.19 -11.96
C PRO A 22 4.44 -17.15 -12.95
N ASP A 23 5.56 -17.47 -13.58
CA ASP A 23 6.13 -16.61 -14.62
C ASP A 23 5.29 -16.65 -15.91
N TYR A 24 5.17 -15.52 -16.60
CA TYR A 24 4.43 -15.39 -17.85
C TYR A 24 5.07 -14.33 -18.77
N PRO A 25 4.96 -14.48 -20.10
CA PRO A 25 5.49 -13.50 -21.03
C PRO A 25 4.90 -12.11 -20.78
N GLY A 26 5.74 -11.13 -20.47
CA GLY A 26 5.31 -9.75 -20.17
C GLY A 26 5.21 -9.42 -18.68
N LYS A 27 5.36 -10.41 -17.77
CA LYS A 27 5.31 -10.22 -16.31
C LYS A 27 6.17 -9.08 -15.81
N GLU A 28 7.42 -8.97 -16.29
CA GLU A 28 8.30 -7.89 -15.88
C GLU A 28 7.76 -6.51 -16.27
N LYS A 29 7.17 -6.35 -17.46
CA LYS A 29 6.60 -5.08 -17.90
C LYS A 29 5.36 -4.73 -17.09
N ASP A 30 4.51 -5.72 -16.80
CA ASP A 30 3.30 -5.52 -16.00
C ASP A 30 3.66 -5.15 -14.56
N ILE A 31 4.68 -5.78 -13.97
CA ILE A 31 5.22 -5.40 -12.65
C ILE A 31 5.76 -3.96 -12.67
N GLN A 32 6.51 -3.56 -13.70
CA GLN A 32 7.02 -2.19 -13.79
C GLN A 32 5.88 -1.17 -13.93
N TYR A 33 4.88 -1.46 -14.78
CA TYR A 33 3.72 -0.59 -14.93
C TYR A 33 2.90 -0.47 -13.63
N GLN A 34 2.74 -1.57 -12.90
CA GLN A 34 2.09 -1.54 -11.58
C GLN A 34 2.91 -0.75 -10.56
N LYS A 35 4.24 -0.86 -10.56
CA LYS A 35 5.11 -0.04 -9.70
C LYS A 35 4.93 1.45 -9.95
N GLU A 36 4.91 1.88 -11.20
CA GLU A 36 4.72 3.30 -11.55
C GLU A 36 3.37 3.84 -11.03
N GLN A 37 2.32 3.02 -11.11
CA GLN A 37 1.01 3.40 -10.57
C GLN A 37 1.02 3.44 -9.04
N ILE A 38 1.61 2.43 -8.39
CA ILE A 38 1.73 2.35 -6.94
C ILE A 38 2.50 3.55 -6.38
N GLU A 39 3.63 3.94 -6.99
CA GLU A 39 4.43 5.10 -6.57
C GLU A 39 3.63 6.41 -6.54
N ALA A 40 2.67 6.58 -7.47
CA ALA A 40 1.83 7.77 -7.50
C ALA A 40 0.90 7.83 -6.28
N TYR A 41 0.33 6.69 -5.88
CA TYR A 41 -0.49 6.58 -4.69
C TYR A 41 0.33 6.66 -3.40
N GLU A 42 1.53 6.06 -3.36
CA GLU A 42 2.44 6.18 -2.20
C GLU A 42 2.80 7.62 -1.91
N LYS A 43 3.13 8.40 -2.95
CA LYS A 43 3.43 9.84 -2.80
C LYS A 43 2.25 10.65 -2.28
N GLN A 44 1.02 10.25 -2.59
CA GLN A 44 -0.18 10.90 -2.06
C GLN A 44 -0.38 10.55 -0.59
N LEU A 45 -0.26 9.28 -0.23
CA LEU A 45 -0.41 8.80 1.14
C LEU A 45 0.69 9.36 2.05
N GLN A 46 1.94 9.42 1.57
CA GLN A 46 3.09 9.94 2.29
C GLN A 46 2.89 11.39 2.78
N GLN A 47 2.16 12.22 2.02
CA GLN A 47 1.87 13.62 2.41
C GLN A 47 0.99 13.73 3.67
N GLY A 48 0.28 12.66 4.04
CA GLY A 48 -0.52 12.61 5.26
C GLY A 48 0.30 12.36 6.53
N PHE A 49 1.55 11.90 6.42
CA PHE A 49 2.38 11.54 7.56
C PHE A 49 3.24 12.71 8.01
N SER A 50 3.37 12.86 9.34
CA SER A 50 4.19 13.92 9.92
C SER A 50 5.65 13.52 10.08
N THR A 51 5.96 12.22 10.11
CA THR A 51 7.31 11.69 10.25
C THR A 51 7.55 10.50 9.32
N ASP A 52 8.81 10.29 8.94
CA ASP A 52 9.22 9.09 8.18
C ASP A 52 8.95 7.80 8.98
N TYR A 53 9.04 7.86 10.31
CA TYR A 53 8.72 6.73 11.19
C TYR A 53 7.26 6.30 11.08
N ASP A 54 6.32 7.25 11.07
CA ASP A 54 4.90 6.94 10.92
C ASP A 54 4.62 6.31 9.55
N TYR A 55 5.32 6.78 8.50
CA TYR A 55 5.23 6.18 7.17
C TYR A 55 5.79 4.75 7.15
N ASP A 56 6.92 4.48 7.81
CA ASP A 56 7.50 3.13 7.91
C ASP A 56 6.54 2.15 8.62
N VAL A 57 5.87 2.59 9.69
CA VAL A 57 4.85 1.79 10.39
C VAL A 57 3.66 1.49 9.49
N PHE A 58 3.23 2.48 8.69
CA PHE A 58 2.19 2.27 7.69
C PHE A 58 2.62 1.27 6.62
N ALA A 59 3.84 1.39 6.07
CA ALA A 59 4.36 0.49 5.04
C ALA A 59 4.46 -0.97 5.54
N ASP A 60 4.89 -1.19 6.78
CA ASP A 60 4.88 -2.52 7.42
C ASP A 60 3.45 -3.09 7.54
N SER A 61 2.48 -2.23 7.86
CA SER A 61 1.06 -2.60 7.96
C SER A 61 0.46 -2.96 6.59
N VAL A 62 0.86 -2.25 5.53
CA VAL A 62 0.47 -2.57 4.14
C VAL A 62 0.92 -3.99 3.76
N ILE A 63 2.17 -4.34 4.10
CA ILE A 63 2.73 -5.67 3.84
C ILE A 63 1.91 -6.73 4.60
N LYS A 64 1.65 -6.53 5.89
CA LYS A 64 0.80 -7.42 6.70
C LYS A 64 -0.59 -7.59 6.08
N CYS A 65 -1.20 -6.50 5.61
CA CYS A 65 -2.51 -6.57 4.96
C CYS A 65 -2.46 -7.37 3.65
N ALA A 66 -1.40 -7.21 2.86
CA ALA A 66 -1.21 -7.96 1.61
C ALA A 66 -1.02 -9.47 1.82
N TYR A 67 -0.37 -9.87 2.91
CA TYR A 67 -0.23 -11.28 3.31
C TYR A 67 -1.46 -11.85 4.03
N GLY A 68 -2.43 -11.01 4.37
CA GLY A 68 -3.64 -11.42 5.08
C GLY A 68 -3.48 -11.51 6.60
N ASP A 69 -2.38 -10.99 7.14
CA ASP A 69 -2.13 -10.91 8.59
C ASP A 69 -2.99 -9.83 9.28
N MET A 70 -3.53 -8.88 8.50
CA MET A 70 -4.51 -7.89 8.97
C MET A 70 -5.52 -7.54 7.88
N THR A 71 -6.69 -7.03 8.27
CA THR A 71 -7.74 -6.64 7.33
C THR A 71 -7.50 -5.24 6.76
N LEU A 72 -8.22 -4.90 5.68
CA LEU A 72 -8.18 -3.54 5.12
C LEU A 72 -8.80 -2.50 6.08
N GLU A 73 -9.75 -2.91 6.93
CA GLU A 73 -10.32 -2.06 7.96
C GLU A 73 -9.29 -1.76 9.07
N ASP A 74 -8.50 -2.76 9.48
CA ASP A 74 -7.41 -2.56 10.43
C ASP A 74 -6.33 -1.61 9.86
N LEU A 75 -6.02 -1.76 8.56
CA LEU A 75 -5.04 -0.91 7.89
C LEU A 75 -5.54 0.55 7.80
N GLU A 76 -6.82 0.74 7.52
CA GLU A 76 -7.46 2.06 7.53
C GLU A 76 -7.37 2.71 8.92
N ALA A 77 -7.60 1.94 9.99
CA ALA A 77 -7.44 2.43 11.36
C ALA A 77 -5.99 2.85 11.67
N VAL A 78 -5.00 2.07 11.22
CA VAL A 78 -3.58 2.44 11.35
C VAL A 78 -3.26 3.72 10.57
N TYR A 79 -3.69 3.82 9.32
CA TYR A 79 -3.49 5.01 8.49
C TYR A 79 -4.04 6.26 9.17
N TYR A 80 -5.29 6.22 9.66
CA TYR A 80 -5.86 7.37 10.38
C TYR A 80 -5.17 7.64 11.72
N GLY A 81 -4.78 6.61 12.46
CA GLY A 81 -4.07 6.79 13.73
C GLY A 81 -2.70 7.48 13.57
N LEU A 82 -2.05 7.30 12.43
CA LEU A 82 -0.73 7.86 12.12
C LEU A 82 -0.78 9.22 11.41
N THR A 83 -1.87 9.49 10.68
CA THR A 83 -2.04 10.75 9.91
C THR A 83 -2.92 11.78 10.63
N THR A 84 -3.67 11.39 11.66
CA THR A 84 -4.49 12.32 12.44
C THR A 84 -3.64 12.98 13.54
N PRO A 85 -3.53 14.30 13.58
CA PRO A 85 -2.85 14.99 14.67
C PRO A 85 -3.58 14.78 16.00
N PHE A 86 -2.85 14.42 17.05
CA PHE A 86 -3.36 14.44 18.42
C PHE A 86 -3.61 15.89 18.83
N PHE A 87 -4.88 16.29 18.95
CA PHE A 87 -5.29 17.57 19.52
C PHE A 87 -5.43 17.48 21.04
#